data_AF-A0A819H3L0-F1
#
_entry.id   AF-A0A819H3L0-F1
#
_cell.length_a   1.000
_cell.length_b   1.000
_cell.length_c   1.000
_cell.angle_alpha   90.00
_cell.angle_beta   90.00
_cell.angle_gamma   90.00
#
_symmetry.space_group_name_H-M   'P 1'
#
loop_
_entity.id
_entity.type
_entity.pdbx_description
1 polymer ?
#
loop_
_entity_poly.entity_id
_entity_poly.type
_entity_poly.pdbx_seq_one_letter_code
_entity_poly.pdbx_strand_id
1 'polypeptide(L)'
;QKDTDEILIKAIRLIQACVDVLSSNGWLLPALAAMELAQMVTQGMWNKDPYLRQLPHFTSEIIQRCTEKKIETVFDLMEMQDEDRVELLQLSTSKLADVARFCNRYPNIEVSYEIPDKDDVTSGSTVNVNVALERADEVSGPVIAPLFPQKREEGWWLVIGELKTNALISIKRLTLQQKAQVVLDFTAPSAGIHNYILYFMSDAYMGCDHEYKFSLDVHKGASNDVEMK
;
A
#
# COMPACT_ATOMS: atom_id res chain seq x y z
N GLN A 1 13.70 26.53 -2.14
CA GLN A 1 12.89 25.66 -3.00
C GLN A 1 13.72 24.92 -4.04
N LYS A 2 14.55 25.59 -4.85
CA LYS A 2 15.36 24.92 -5.91
C LYS A 2 16.18 23.70 -5.42
N ASP A 3 16.89 23.84 -4.31
CA ASP A 3 17.70 22.74 -3.76
C ASP A 3 16.82 21.57 -3.27
N THR A 4 15.67 21.88 -2.66
CA THR A 4 14.67 20.89 -2.23
C THR A 4 14.14 20.11 -3.43
N ASP A 5 13.79 20.79 -4.52
CA ASP A 5 13.29 20.14 -5.73
C ASP A 5 14.37 19.20 -6.32
N GLU A 6 15.64 19.61 -6.32
CA GLU A 6 16.75 18.78 -6.79
C GLU A 6 16.93 17.50 -5.93
N ILE A 7 16.72 17.61 -4.61
CA ILE A 7 16.74 16.46 -3.70
C ILE A 7 15.56 15.53 -3.97
N LEU A 8 14.35 16.07 -4.05
CA LEU A 8 13.11 15.29 -4.20
C LEU A 8 13.11 14.42 -5.46
N ILE A 9 13.64 14.93 -6.57
CA ILE A 9 13.75 14.19 -7.84
C ILE A 9 14.57 12.91 -7.70
N LYS A 10 15.56 12.89 -6.80
CA LYS A 10 16.44 11.74 -6.55
C LYS A 10 15.93 10.86 -5.41
N ALA A 11 15.12 11.41 -4.50
CA ALA A 11 14.71 10.76 -3.26
C ALA A 11 13.95 9.45 -3.47
N ILE A 12 12.97 9.43 -4.38
CA ILE A 12 12.12 8.24 -4.61
C ILE A 12 12.94 7.02 -5.01
N ARG A 13 13.90 7.17 -5.94
CA ARG A 13 14.77 6.07 -6.35
C ARG A 13 15.62 5.54 -5.18
N LEU A 14 16.09 6.43 -4.31
CA LEU A 14 16.87 6.05 -3.14
C LEU A 14 16.01 5.32 -2.11
N ILE A 15 14.77 5.78 -1.89
CA ILE A 15 13.81 5.12 -1.00
C ILE A 15 13.46 3.72 -1.51
N GLN A 16 13.20 3.58 -2.82
CA GLN A 16 12.97 2.28 -3.45
C GLN A 16 14.18 1.34 -3.27
N ALA A 17 15.40 1.85 -3.43
CA ALA A 17 16.61 1.06 -3.16
C ALA A 17 16.73 0.67 -1.67
N CYS A 18 16.30 1.53 -0.73
CA CYS A 18 16.21 1.16 0.68
C CYS A 18 15.21 0.02 0.89
N VAL A 19 14.02 0.08 0.28
CA VAL A 19 13.03 -1.01 0.33
C VAL A 19 13.64 -2.32 -0.18
N ASP A 20 14.35 -2.28 -1.31
CA ASP A 20 15.00 -3.47 -1.89
C ASP A 20 16.05 -4.07 -0.93
N VAL A 21 16.87 -3.23 -0.28
CA VAL A 21 17.86 -3.69 0.71
C VAL A 21 17.18 -4.27 1.94
N LEU A 22 16.18 -3.59 2.51
CA LEU A 22 15.51 -4.02 3.74
C LEU A 22 14.73 -5.32 3.53
N SER A 23 14.05 -5.45 2.38
CA SER A 23 13.34 -6.67 2.00
C SER A 23 14.28 -7.83 1.67
N SER A 24 15.42 -7.58 1.03
CA SER A 24 16.45 -8.62 0.81
C SER A 24 17.05 -9.14 2.12
N ASN A 25 17.06 -8.32 3.17
CA ASN A 25 17.47 -8.74 4.52
C ASN A 25 16.32 -9.37 5.34
N GLY A 26 15.11 -9.44 4.78
CA GLY A 26 13.95 -10.02 5.46
C GLY A 26 13.39 -9.17 6.60
N TRP A 27 13.63 -7.85 6.63
CA TRP A 27 13.16 -6.98 7.70
C TRP A 27 11.83 -6.31 7.36
N LEU A 28 10.73 -6.77 7.98
CA LEU A 28 9.38 -6.32 7.65
C LEU A 28 9.11 -4.86 8.00
N LEU A 29 9.13 -4.52 9.28
CA LEU A 29 8.75 -3.18 9.76
C LEU A 29 9.61 -2.06 9.15
N PRO A 30 10.96 -2.20 9.02
CA PRO A 30 11.75 -1.22 8.31
C PRO A 30 11.37 -1.07 6.83
N ALA A 31 11.08 -2.18 6.14
CA ALA A 31 10.69 -2.14 4.72
C ALA A 31 9.34 -1.43 4.55
N LEU A 32 8.34 -1.73 5.39
CA LEU A 32 7.04 -1.05 5.39
C LEU A 32 7.20 0.45 5.68
N ALA A 33 8.01 0.83 6.67
CA ALA A 33 8.30 2.23 6.97
C ALA A 33 8.99 2.95 5.80
N ALA A 34 9.83 2.26 5.02
CA ALA A 34 10.43 2.84 3.81
C ALA A 34 9.41 3.00 2.67
N MET A 35 8.40 2.12 2.57
CA MET A 35 7.28 2.29 1.62
C MET A 35 6.42 3.50 2.01
N GLU A 36 6.06 3.63 3.29
CA GLU A 36 5.36 4.82 3.82
C GLU A 36 6.16 6.11 3.59
N LEU A 37 7.49 6.06 3.74
CA LEU A 37 8.36 7.20 3.46
C LEU A 37 8.25 7.66 1.99
N ALA A 38 8.06 6.74 1.05
CA ALA A 38 7.84 7.10 -0.36
C ALA A 38 6.52 7.89 -0.52
N GLN A 39 5.45 7.46 0.15
CA GLN A 39 4.16 8.15 0.14
C GLN A 39 4.28 9.55 0.77
N MET A 40 4.91 9.64 1.95
CA MET A 40 5.16 10.88 2.68
C MET A 40 5.93 11.91 1.84
N VAL A 41 7.02 11.47 1.19
CA VAL A 41 7.84 12.32 0.33
C VAL A 41 7.06 12.78 -0.91
N THR A 42 6.16 11.95 -1.42
CA THR A 42 5.34 12.26 -2.60
C THR A 42 4.25 13.27 -2.28
N GLN A 43 3.50 13.06 -1.20
CA GLN A 43 2.40 13.94 -0.81
C GLN A 43 2.87 15.16 0.00
N GLY A 44 4.14 15.19 0.43
CA GLY A 44 4.70 16.30 1.21
C GLY A 44 4.11 16.39 2.62
N MET A 45 3.90 15.25 3.27
CA MET A 45 3.27 15.14 4.59
C MET A 45 3.91 14.04 5.44
N TRP A 46 3.69 14.07 6.75
CA TRP A 46 4.17 13.06 7.69
C TRP A 46 3.14 11.96 7.91
N ASN A 47 3.57 10.77 8.34
CA ASN A 47 2.67 9.67 8.73
C ASN A 47 1.74 9.97 9.92
N LYS A 48 1.99 11.07 10.63
CA LYS A 48 1.16 11.55 11.75
C LYS A 48 0.17 12.63 11.32
N ASP A 49 0.33 13.15 10.10
CA ASP A 49 -0.59 14.14 9.56
C ASP A 49 -1.89 13.44 9.13
N PRO A 50 -3.04 14.13 9.21
CA PRO A 50 -4.30 13.60 8.72
C PRO A 50 -4.23 13.30 7.21
N TYR A 51 -4.76 12.16 6.78
CA TYR A 51 -4.72 11.76 5.36
C TYR A 51 -5.32 12.80 4.43
N LEU A 52 -6.34 13.55 4.88
CA LEU A 52 -6.96 14.65 4.13
C LEU A 52 -5.99 15.78 3.74
N ARG A 53 -4.80 15.86 4.35
CA ARG A 53 -3.78 16.86 4.01
C ARG A 53 -3.26 16.73 2.57
N GLN A 54 -3.36 15.56 1.96
CA GLN A 54 -2.96 15.34 0.56
C GLN A 54 -3.92 16.00 -0.44
N LEU A 55 -5.14 16.36 -0.02
CA LEU A 55 -6.14 16.99 -0.89
C LEU A 55 -5.74 18.45 -1.20
N PRO A 56 -5.96 18.91 -2.45
CA PRO A 56 -5.68 20.29 -2.82
C PRO A 56 -6.57 21.24 -2.01
N HIS A 57 -6.00 22.39 -1.62
CA HIS A 57 -6.68 23.45 -0.86
C HIS A 57 -7.06 23.11 0.59
N PHE A 58 -6.73 21.93 1.10
CA PHE A 58 -7.01 21.57 2.49
C PHE A 58 -6.07 22.31 3.44
N THR A 59 -6.65 23.22 4.23
CA THR A 59 -5.96 23.92 5.32
C THR A 59 -6.19 23.19 6.65
N SER A 60 -5.43 23.53 7.68
CA SER A 60 -5.65 23.00 9.03
C SER A 60 -7.08 23.25 9.56
N GLU A 61 -7.70 24.37 9.17
CA GLU A 61 -9.08 24.69 9.54
C GLU A 61 -10.08 23.75 8.87
N ILE A 62 -9.92 23.48 7.56
CA ILE A 62 -10.79 22.53 6.85
C ILE A 62 -10.64 21.14 7.44
N ILE A 63 -9.40 20.70 7.69
CA ILE A 63 -9.11 19.40 8.30
C ILE A 63 -9.76 19.30 9.68
N GLN A 64 -9.65 20.34 10.52
CA GLN A 64 -10.29 20.35 11.84
C GLN A 64 -11.81 20.15 11.73
N ARG A 65 -12.48 20.86 10.81
CA ARG A 65 -13.93 20.68 10.59
C ARG A 65 -14.28 19.27 10.12
N CYS A 66 -13.44 18.69 9.26
CA CYS A 66 -13.61 17.29 8.82
C CYS A 66 -13.52 16.34 10.01
N THR A 67 -12.50 16.49 10.86
CA THR A 67 -12.32 15.69 12.07
C THR A 67 -13.49 15.83 13.05
N GLU A 68 -14.01 17.04 13.25
CA GLU A 68 -15.20 17.28 14.10
C GLU A 68 -16.45 16.55 13.57
N LYS A 69 -16.55 16.37 12.25
CA LYS A 69 -17.60 15.56 11.60
C LYS A 69 -17.24 14.08 11.42
N LYS A 70 -16.10 13.62 11.97
CA LYS A 70 -15.58 12.24 11.84
C LYS A 70 -15.28 11.82 10.39
N ILE A 71 -14.86 12.78 9.57
CA ILE A 71 -14.32 12.55 8.23
C ILE A 71 -12.80 12.53 8.37
N GLU A 72 -12.19 11.35 8.27
CA GLU A 72 -10.76 11.14 8.53
C GLU A 72 -10.00 10.67 7.29
N THR A 73 -10.69 9.98 6.36
CA THR A 73 -10.12 9.41 5.14
C THR A 73 -10.65 10.09 3.88
N VAL A 74 -9.95 9.90 2.75
CA VAL A 74 -10.45 10.36 1.43
C VAL A 74 -11.74 9.63 1.06
N PHE A 75 -11.88 8.36 1.42
CA PHE A 75 -13.10 7.58 1.19
C PHE A 75 -14.30 8.18 1.94
N ASP A 76 -14.13 8.56 3.21
CA ASP A 76 -15.18 9.22 4.00
C ASP A 76 -15.68 10.49 3.30
N LEU A 77 -14.77 11.28 2.73
CA LEU A 77 -15.10 12.51 1.99
C LEU A 77 -15.84 12.21 0.68
N MET A 78 -15.49 11.12 0.00
CA MET A 78 -16.14 10.67 -1.23
C MET A 78 -17.56 10.17 -0.98
N GLU A 79 -17.81 9.54 0.16
CA GLU A 79 -19.13 9.03 0.56
C GLU A 79 -20.11 10.13 1.01
N MET A 80 -19.62 11.33 1.30
CA MET A 80 -20.48 12.47 1.66
C MET A 80 -21.45 12.84 0.53
N GLN A 81 -22.64 13.32 0.90
CA GLN A 81 -23.53 13.98 -0.04
C GLN A 81 -22.92 15.32 -0.51
N ASP A 82 -23.24 15.73 -1.73
CA ASP A 82 -22.65 16.91 -2.35
C ASP A 82 -22.96 18.19 -1.56
N GLU A 83 -24.18 18.34 -1.05
CA GLU A 83 -24.59 19.50 -0.24
C GLU A 83 -23.77 19.60 1.05
N ASP A 84 -23.65 18.49 1.78
CA ASP A 84 -22.89 18.41 3.03
C ASP A 84 -21.39 18.67 2.80
N ARG A 85 -20.86 18.19 1.67
CA ARG A 85 -19.47 18.38 1.29
C ARG A 85 -19.17 19.85 0.99
N VAL A 86 -20.05 20.52 0.24
CA VAL A 86 -19.90 21.95 -0.07
C VAL A 86 -19.95 22.79 1.20
N GLU A 87 -20.91 22.52 2.09
CA GLU A 87 -21.05 23.23 3.37
C GLU A 87 -19.84 23.00 4.28
N LEU A 88 -19.31 21.78 4.34
CA LEU A 88 -18.15 21.42 5.17
C LEU A 88 -16.85 22.08 4.67
N LEU A 89 -16.60 22.00 3.36
CA LEU A 89 -15.33 22.46 2.79
C LEU A 89 -15.30 23.98 2.62
N GLN A 90 -16.45 24.62 2.36
CA GLN A 90 -16.55 26.06 2.12
C GLN A 90 -15.56 26.57 1.06
N LEU A 91 -15.29 25.74 0.06
CA LEU A 91 -14.40 26.05 -1.05
C LEU A 91 -15.21 26.61 -2.24
N SER A 92 -14.59 27.49 -3.02
CA SER A 92 -15.16 27.94 -4.30
C SER A 92 -15.32 26.76 -5.27
N THR A 93 -16.24 26.86 -6.22
CA THR A 93 -16.50 25.82 -7.24
C THR A 93 -15.23 25.33 -7.96
N SER A 94 -14.31 26.24 -8.32
CA SER A 94 -13.03 25.85 -8.96
C SER A 94 -12.15 24.98 -8.06
N LYS A 95 -12.10 25.28 -6.76
CA LYS A 95 -11.30 24.51 -5.79
C LYS A 95 -11.96 23.17 -5.46
N LEU A 96 -13.29 23.13 -5.41
CA LEU A 96 -14.04 21.88 -5.29
C LEU A 96 -13.80 20.96 -6.49
N ALA A 97 -13.68 21.51 -7.71
CA ALA A 97 -13.33 20.74 -8.89
C ALA A 97 -11.92 20.12 -8.79
N ASP A 98 -10.94 20.82 -8.22
CA ASP A 98 -9.61 20.27 -7.97
C ASP A 98 -9.65 19.12 -6.94
N VAL A 99 -10.45 19.27 -5.88
CA VAL A 99 -10.68 18.22 -4.87
C VAL A 99 -11.35 17.00 -5.50
N ALA A 100 -12.41 17.20 -6.27
CA ALA A 100 -13.09 16.11 -6.98
C ALA A 100 -12.16 15.38 -7.95
N ARG A 101 -11.30 16.13 -8.66
CA ARG A 101 -10.27 15.54 -9.52
C ARG A 101 -9.28 14.68 -8.74
N PHE A 102 -8.88 15.11 -7.55
CA PHE A 102 -8.04 14.30 -6.66
C PHE A 102 -8.77 13.02 -6.24
N CYS A 103 -10.00 13.13 -5.73
CA CYS A 103 -10.78 11.98 -5.27
C CYS A 103 -10.98 10.95 -6.41
N ASN A 104 -11.31 11.40 -7.62
CA ASN A 104 -11.48 10.51 -8.78
C ASN A 104 -10.17 9.86 -9.25
N ARG A 105 -9.01 10.36 -8.82
CA ARG A 105 -7.69 9.77 -9.11
C ARG A 105 -7.16 8.94 -7.95
N TYR A 106 -7.74 9.12 -6.76
CA TYR A 106 -7.29 8.46 -5.55
C TYR A 106 -7.51 6.95 -5.69
N PRO A 107 -6.52 6.09 -5.34
CA PRO A 107 -6.64 4.67 -5.63
C PRO A 107 -7.76 3.99 -4.84
N ASN A 108 -8.76 3.49 -5.57
CA ASN A 108 -9.74 2.54 -5.06
C ASN A 108 -9.50 1.19 -5.76
N ILE A 109 -8.79 0.28 -5.07
CA ILE A 109 -8.34 -0.99 -5.62
C ILE A 109 -8.87 -2.10 -4.74
N GLU A 110 -9.67 -2.98 -5.33
CA GLU A 110 -10.09 -4.22 -4.71
C GLU A 110 -8.93 -5.24 -4.78
N VAL A 111 -8.61 -5.81 -3.63
CA VAL A 111 -7.60 -6.85 -3.49
C VAL A 111 -8.28 -8.14 -3.04
N SER A 112 -8.15 -9.19 -3.83
CA SER A 112 -8.52 -10.55 -3.43
C SER A 112 -7.32 -11.47 -3.54
N TYR A 113 -7.28 -12.51 -2.72
CA TYR A 113 -6.18 -13.48 -2.75
C TYR A 113 -6.66 -14.90 -2.52
N GLU A 114 -5.93 -15.86 -3.09
CA GLU A 114 -6.18 -17.29 -2.97
C GLU A 114 -4.87 -18.04 -2.75
N ILE A 115 -4.92 -19.11 -1.96
CA ILE A 115 -3.83 -20.06 -1.75
C ILE A 115 -4.38 -21.43 -2.19
N PRO A 116 -4.12 -21.87 -3.44
CA PRO A 116 -4.80 -23.03 -4.03
C PRO A 116 -4.71 -24.32 -3.20
N ASP A 117 -3.53 -24.59 -2.63
CA ASP A 117 -3.25 -25.82 -1.87
C ASP A 117 -3.11 -25.55 -0.36
N LYS A 118 -3.94 -24.64 0.17
CA LYS A 118 -3.84 -24.16 1.57
C LYS A 118 -3.84 -25.27 2.62
N ASP A 119 -4.59 -26.35 2.37
CA ASP A 119 -4.78 -27.46 3.31
C ASP A 119 -3.74 -28.59 3.16
N ASP A 120 -2.88 -28.53 2.13
CA ASP A 120 -1.84 -29.54 1.85
C ASP A 120 -0.44 -28.92 1.73
N VAL A 121 -0.14 -27.98 2.62
CA VAL A 121 1.19 -27.36 2.69
C VAL A 121 2.13 -28.24 3.51
N THR A 122 3.21 -28.70 2.90
CA THR A 122 4.25 -29.48 3.59
C THR A 122 5.51 -28.65 3.81
N SER A 123 6.21 -28.90 4.91
CA SER A 123 7.46 -28.18 5.22
C SER A 123 8.48 -28.31 4.08
N GLY A 124 9.04 -27.18 3.63
CA GLY A 124 9.96 -27.11 2.50
C GLY A 124 9.29 -27.02 1.12
N SER A 125 7.97 -27.18 1.02
CA SER A 125 7.24 -26.95 -0.24
C SER A 125 7.13 -25.47 -0.58
N THR A 126 6.87 -25.15 -1.85
CA THR A 126 6.58 -23.78 -2.29
C THR A 126 5.10 -23.46 -2.05
N VAL A 127 4.83 -22.38 -1.32
CA VAL A 127 3.49 -21.82 -1.16
C VAL A 127 3.31 -20.71 -2.18
N ASN A 128 2.25 -20.78 -2.98
CA ASN A 128 1.85 -19.71 -3.90
C ASN A 128 0.63 -18.97 -3.35
N VAL A 129 0.72 -17.66 -3.28
CA VAL A 129 -0.36 -16.74 -2.94
C VAL A 129 -0.72 -15.97 -4.20
N ASN A 130 -1.85 -16.33 -4.81
CA ASN A 130 -2.36 -15.67 -6.01
C ASN A 130 -3.13 -14.43 -5.58
N VAL A 131 -2.71 -13.25 -6.02
CA VAL A 131 -3.35 -11.98 -5.70
C VAL A 131 -3.95 -11.38 -6.96
N ALA A 132 -5.25 -11.09 -6.90
CA ALA A 132 -6.00 -10.41 -7.93
C ALA A 132 -6.26 -8.97 -7.48
N LEU A 133 -5.89 -8.03 -8.35
CA LEU A 133 -6.05 -6.59 -8.13
C LEU A 133 -6.99 -6.04 -9.21
N GLU A 134 -8.00 -5.28 -8.79
CA GLU A 134 -8.95 -4.64 -9.69
C GLU A 134 -9.22 -3.20 -9.23
N ARG A 135 -8.94 -2.23 -10.10
CA ARG A 135 -9.31 -0.83 -9.86
C ARG A 135 -10.82 -0.69 -10.05
N ALA A 136 -11.50 -0.13 -9.06
CA ALA A 136 -12.94 0.14 -9.13
C ALA A 136 -13.27 1.31 -10.08
N ASP A 137 -12.37 2.29 -10.18
CA ASP A 137 -12.53 3.47 -11.04
C ASP A 137 -11.90 3.28 -12.43
N GLU A 138 -12.50 3.89 -13.47
CA GLU A 138 -11.98 3.86 -14.84
C GLU A 138 -10.92 4.95 -15.13
N VAL A 139 -10.66 5.84 -14.16
CA VAL A 139 -9.85 7.05 -14.38
C VAL A 139 -8.40 6.81 -13.94
N SER A 140 -7.55 6.36 -14.88
CA SER A 140 -6.11 6.20 -14.64
C SER A 140 -5.27 7.40 -15.11
N GLY A 141 -4.02 7.46 -14.62
CA GLY A 141 -2.95 8.34 -15.08
C GLY A 141 -2.08 8.84 -13.93
N PRO A 142 -1.30 9.92 -14.12
CA PRO A 142 -0.23 10.25 -13.19
C PRO A 142 -0.76 10.65 -11.81
N VAL A 143 0.06 10.36 -10.79
CA VAL A 143 -0.17 10.74 -9.40
C VAL A 143 -0.37 12.24 -9.30
N ILE A 144 -1.43 12.64 -8.58
CA ILE A 144 -1.66 14.03 -8.19
C ILE A 144 -0.87 14.28 -6.90
N ALA A 145 0.27 14.93 -7.05
CA ALA A 145 1.17 15.32 -5.96
C ALA A 145 1.68 16.76 -6.20
N PRO A 146 0.89 17.81 -5.86
CA PRO A 146 1.19 19.19 -6.21
C PRO A 146 2.51 19.73 -5.62
N LEU A 147 2.98 19.13 -4.53
CA LEU A 147 4.22 19.51 -3.84
C LEU A 147 5.44 18.73 -4.33
N PHE A 148 5.25 17.75 -5.21
CA PHE A 148 6.35 16.98 -5.80
C PHE A 148 6.73 17.57 -7.17
N PRO A 149 8.04 17.82 -7.44
CA PRO A 149 8.47 18.61 -8.60
C PRO A 149 8.35 17.89 -9.96
N GLN A 150 8.07 16.58 -9.97
CA GLN A 150 7.99 15.78 -11.19
C GLN A 150 6.69 14.98 -11.28
N LYS A 151 6.27 14.69 -12.50
CA LYS A 151 5.18 13.73 -12.72
C LYS A 151 5.64 12.34 -12.29
N ARG A 152 4.77 11.63 -11.58
CA ARG A 152 4.98 10.25 -11.16
C ARG A 152 3.84 9.37 -11.63
N GLU A 153 4.17 8.12 -11.92
CA GLU A 153 3.18 7.05 -12.08
C GLU A 153 3.01 6.31 -10.75
N GLU A 154 1.84 5.72 -10.54
CA GLU A 154 1.55 4.92 -9.36
C GLU A 154 2.40 3.64 -9.34
N GLY A 155 3.13 3.43 -8.24
CA GLY A 155 3.80 2.17 -7.93
C GLY A 155 3.19 1.50 -6.70
N TRP A 156 3.23 0.17 -6.70
CA TRP A 156 2.69 -0.65 -5.63
C TRP A 156 3.66 -1.76 -5.22
N TRP A 157 3.59 -2.15 -3.95
CA TRP A 157 4.22 -3.36 -3.43
C TRP A 157 3.16 -4.32 -2.89
N LEU A 158 3.29 -5.59 -3.25
CA LEU A 158 2.68 -6.69 -2.51
C LEU A 158 3.75 -7.29 -1.61
N VAL A 159 3.44 -7.49 -0.33
CA VAL A 159 4.38 -8.02 0.66
C VAL A 159 3.67 -9.10 1.47
N ILE A 160 4.34 -10.23 1.69
CA ILE A 160 3.94 -11.20 2.72
C ILE A 160 4.91 -11.05 3.88
N GLY A 161 4.38 -10.86 5.09
CA GLY A 161 5.17 -10.71 6.30
C GLY A 161 4.64 -11.53 7.46
N GLU A 162 5.52 -11.89 8.39
CA GLU A 162 5.18 -12.44 9.70
C GLU A 162 5.50 -11.38 10.77
N LEU A 163 4.44 -10.81 11.37
CA LEU A 163 4.60 -9.70 12.32
C LEU A 163 5.31 -10.11 13.62
N LYS A 164 5.07 -11.34 14.10
CA LYS A 164 5.62 -11.82 15.38
C LYS A 164 7.14 -11.87 15.38
N THR A 165 7.73 -12.25 14.25
CA THR A 165 9.18 -12.39 14.05
C THR A 165 9.78 -11.18 13.32
N ASN A 166 8.94 -10.22 12.91
CA ASN A 166 9.31 -9.09 12.07
C ASN A 166 9.98 -9.53 10.75
N ALA A 167 9.56 -10.67 10.21
CA ALA A 167 10.13 -11.26 9.01
C ALA A 167 9.36 -10.86 7.76
N LEU A 168 10.05 -10.29 6.77
CA LEU A 168 9.52 -10.13 5.43
C LEU A 168 9.78 -11.43 4.65
N ILE A 169 8.72 -12.05 4.18
CA ILE A 169 8.73 -13.40 3.60
C ILE A 169 8.80 -13.36 2.07
N SER A 170 8.01 -12.49 1.45
CA SER A 170 7.97 -12.33 -0.01
C SER A 170 7.58 -10.91 -0.37
N ILE A 171 8.08 -10.40 -1.50
CA ILE A 171 7.77 -9.06 -2.00
C ILE A 171 7.73 -9.05 -3.53
N LYS A 172 6.76 -8.34 -4.10
CA LYS A 172 6.75 -8.00 -5.53
C LYS A 172 6.35 -6.54 -5.73
N ARG A 173 7.07 -5.85 -6.62
CA ARG A 173 6.71 -4.50 -7.07
C ARG A 173 5.92 -4.59 -8.37
N LEU A 174 4.88 -3.78 -8.50
CA LEU A 174 4.06 -3.72 -9.70
C LEU A 174 3.55 -2.30 -9.99
N THR A 175 3.05 -2.12 -11.22
CA THR A 175 2.23 -0.99 -11.62
C THR A 175 0.84 -1.51 -11.97
N LEU A 176 -0.22 -0.80 -11.60
CA LEU A 176 -1.59 -1.22 -11.88
C LEU A 176 -2.28 -0.21 -12.80
N GLN A 177 -2.74 -0.69 -13.95
CA GLN A 177 -3.66 0.05 -14.82
C GLN A 177 -5.10 -0.20 -14.35
N GLN A 178 -5.78 -1.21 -14.93
CA GLN A 178 -7.13 -1.61 -14.51
C GLN A 178 -7.12 -2.88 -13.64
N LYS A 179 -6.50 -3.95 -14.12
CA LYS A 179 -6.46 -5.25 -13.44
C LYS A 179 -5.06 -5.84 -13.49
N ALA A 180 -4.69 -6.61 -12.47
CA ALA A 180 -3.47 -7.40 -12.45
C ALA A 180 -3.68 -8.71 -11.68
N GLN A 181 -2.96 -9.75 -12.10
CA GLN A 181 -2.84 -11.01 -11.39
C GLN A 181 -1.37 -11.19 -11.03
N VAL A 182 -1.05 -11.31 -9.75
CA VAL A 182 0.31 -11.41 -9.25
C VAL A 182 0.40 -12.58 -8.30
N VAL A 183 1.33 -13.50 -8.56
CA VAL A 183 1.63 -14.61 -7.65
C VAL A 183 2.80 -14.21 -6.77
N LEU A 184 2.65 -14.25 -5.45
CA LEU A 184 3.79 -14.24 -4.52
C LEU A 184 4.07 -15.67 -4.09
N ASP A 185 5.34 -16.01 -3.95
CA ASP A 185 5.77 -17.34 -3.54
C ASP A 185 6.79 -17.28 -2.41
N PHE A 186 6.80 -18.32 -1.58
CA PHE A 186 7.79 -18.53 -0.52
C PHE A 186 7.90 -20.00 -0.15
N THR A 187 8.96 -20.36 0.59
CA THR A 187 9.15 -21.74 1.09
C THR A 187 8.44 -21.92 2.43
N ALA A 188 7.61 -22.96 2.55
CA ALA A 188 6.91 -23.29 3.78
C ALA A 188 7.90 -23.61 4.92
N PRO A 189 7.72 -23.01 6.11
CA PRO A 189 8.62 -23.21 7.26
C PRO A 189 8.46 -24.62 7.87
N SER A 190 9.00 -24.83 9.07
CA SER A 190 8.79 -26.06 9.83
C SER A 190 7.30 -26.31 10.12
N ALA A 191 6.93 -27.58 10.31
CA ALA A 191 5.56 -27.96 10.60
C ALA A 191 4.94 -27.19 11.80
N GLY A 192 3.67 -26.84 11.69
CA GLY A 192 2.90 -26.07 12.67
C GLY A 192 2.05 -24.98 12.03
N ILE A 193 1.31 -24.25 12.87
CA ILE A 193 0.46 -23.14 12.45
C ILE A 193 1.28 -21.85 12.38
N HIS A 194 1.29 -21.22 11.21
CA HIS A 194 1.98 -19.96 10.95
C HIS A 194 0.98 -18.88 10.54
N ASN A 195 1.17 -17.65 11.04
CA ASN A 195 0.29 -16.52 10.78
C ASN A 195 1.03 -15.46 9.98
N TYR A 196 0.47 -15.08 8.84
CA TYR A 196 1.05 -14.12 7.92
C TYR A 196 0.08 -12.97 7.68
N ILE A 197 0.62 -11.89 7.12
CA ILE A 197 -0.13 -10.74 6.66
C ILE A 197 0.30 -10.45 5.22
N LEU A 198 -0.67 -10.37 4.32
CA LEU A 198 -0.50 -9.81 2.99
C LEU A 198 -0.73 -8.31 3.05
N TYR A 199 0.29 -7.53 2.74
CA TYR A 199 0.24 -6.07 2.62
C TYR A 199 0.18 -5.68 1.15
N PHE A 200 -0.67 -4.71 0.83
CA PHE A 200 -0.69 -4.01 -0.44
C PHE A 200 -0.41 -2.54 -0.18
N MET A 201 0.78 -2.06 -0.56
CA MET A 201 1.32 -0.77 -0.16
C MET A 201 1.51 0.14 -1.38
N SER A 202 1.03 1.37 -1.31
CA SER A 202 1.31 2.41 -2.31
C SER A 202 2.71 2.99 -2.14
N ASP A 203 3.29 3.52 -3.22
CA ASP A 203 4.50 4.36 -3.17
C ASP A 203 4.22 5.86 -3.32
N ALA A 204 2.95 6.24 -3.38
CA ALA A 204 2.53 7.57 -3.82
C ALA A 204 1.41 8.19 -2.97
N TYR A 205 0.44 7.42 -2.52
CA TYR A 205 -0.74 7.91 -1.79
C TYR A 205 -0.78 7.35 -0.37
N MET A 206 -1.28 8.14 0.58
CA MET A 206 -1.45 7.70 1.97
C MET A 206 -2.91 7.37 2.25
N GLY A 207 -3.16 6.29 2.99
CA GLY A 207 -4.51 5.85 3.39
C GLY A 207 -5.21 4.95 2.36
N CYS A 208 -4.46 4.31 1.46
CA CYS A 208 -4.97 3.33 0.48
C CYS A 208 -4.25 1.98 0.58
N ASP A 209 -3.47 1.80 1.65
CA ASP A 209 -2.78 0.54 1.94
C ASP A 209 -3.76 -0.48 2.54
N HIS A 210 -3.58 -1.75 2.20
CA HIS A 210 -4.45 -2.84 2.68
C HIS A 210 -3.65 -3.92 3.39
N GLU A 211 -4.25 -4.53 4.41
CA GLU A 211 -3.67 -5.63 5.17
C GLU A 211 -4.66 -6.80 5.30
N TYR A 212 -4.23 -8.00 4.91
CA TYR A 212 -5.04 -9.22 5.00
C TYR A 212 -4.31 -10.30 5.78
N LYS A 213 -4.86 -10.66 6.95
CA LYS A 213 -4.31 -11.72 7.79
C LYS A 213 -4.73 -13.08 7.25
N PHE A 214 -3.78 -14.01 7.21
CA PHE A 214 -4.05 -15.42 6.88
C PHE A 214 -3.16 -16.35 7.69
N SER A 215 -3.58 -17.61 7.79
CA SER A 215 -2.85 -18.65 8.51
C SER A 215 -2.67 -19.88 7.63
N LEU A 216 -1.55 -20.57 7.81
CA LEU A 216 -1.25 -21.85 7.17
C LEU A 216 -0.94 -22.89 8.23
N ASP A 217 -1.54 -24.08 8.11
CA ASP A 217 -1.13 -25.26 8.87
C ASP A 217 -0.14 -26.05 8.02
N VAL A 218 1.12 -26.05 8.44
CA VAL A 218 2.20 -26.70 7.69
C VAL A 218 2.41 -28.10 8.25
N HIS A 219 2.26 -29.10 7.39
CA HIS A 219 2.47 -30.50 7.73
C HIS A 219 3.95 -30.89 7.63
N LYS A 220 4.36 -31.95 8.33
CA LYS A 220 5.71 -32.52 8.15
C LYS A 220 5.82 -33.08 6.73
N GLY A 221 6.87 -32.70 6.01
CA GLY A 221 7.22 -33.38 4.75
C GLY A 221 7.59 -34.83 5.02
N ALA A 222 7.38 -35.72 4.05
CA ALA A 222 7.87 -37.09 4.14
C ALA A 222 9.39 -37.07 4.29
N SER A 223 9.93 -37.60 5.39
CA SER A 223 11.37 -37.77 5.52
C SER A 223 11.81 -38.81 4.49
N ASN A 224 12.67 -38.39 3.54
CA ASN A 224 13.53 -39.34 2.85
C ASN A 224 14.61 -39.79 3.83
N ASP A 225 14.22 -40.55 4.85
CA ASP A 225 15.14 -41.35 5.63
C ASP A 225 15.62 -42.47 4.72
N VAL A 226 16.64 -42.17 3.93
CA VAL A 226 17.48 -43.20 3.32
C VAL A 226 18.14 -43.91 4.50
N GLU A 227 17.54 -45.02 4.93
CA GLU A 227 18.21 -46.02 5.76
C GLU A 227 19.55 -46.37 5.10
N MET A 228 20.64 -45.79 5.58
CA MET A 228 21.96 -46.36 5.37
C MET A 228 22.00 -47.65 6.18
N LYS A 229 21.65 -48.76 5.52
CA LYS A 229 22.00 -50.11 5.95
C LYS A 229 23.51 -50.33 5.90
#